data_AF-A0A537YSA2-F1
#
_entry.id   AF-A0A537YSA2-F1
#
_cell.length_a   1.000
_cell.length_b   1.000
_cell.length_c   1.000
_cell.angle_alpha   90.00
_cell.angle_beta   90.00
_cell.angle_gamma   90.00
#
_symmetry.space_group_name_H-M   'P 1'
#
loop_
_entity.id
_entity.type
_entity.pdbx_description
1 polymer ?
#
loop_
_entity_poly.entity_id
_entity_poly.type
_entity_poly.pdbx_seq_one_letter_code
_entity_poly.pdbx_strand_id
1 'polypeptide(L)'
;MRNTGQKTILLALAALLALLIAGCGGGDETESTTTPTVEEPAALTKDELITQGDAICAEVNAAVGALTSSEETEESATEGSEKVANLYTGMVERLQDLGEPAEDPTEYAAFEEATAELGQIEADLKLAAEREDVATVEEKGQEAAAALEEFQSQAATYGFEDCSAEPGTLTPAGGGEATPGGEEFEGGEEEGGVEVEPEFEEAAPEEEIVPEEEVAPETGGAGGSPEAPAPEPESGGESGGVGPG
;
A
#
# COMPACT_ATOMS: atom_id res chain seq x y z
N MET A 1 -31.56 -3.15 -30.69
CA MET A 1 -32.31 -2.68 -29.50
C MET A 1 -31.38 -1.73 -28.76
N ARG A 2 -31.75 -0.45 -28.59
CA ARG A 2 -30.89 0.58 -28.01
C ARG A 2 -31.25 0.72 -26.52
N ASN A 3 -30.30 0.47 -25.63
CA ASN A 3 -30.47 0.49 -24.18
C ASN A 3 -30.65 1.94 -23.69
N THR A 4 -31.82 2.21 -23.09
CA THR A 4 -32.24 3.52 -22.56
C THR A 4 -32.10 3.52 -21.03
N GLY A 5 -30.90 3.24 -20.52
CA GLY A 5 -30.66 3.11 -19.05
C GLY A 5 -29.59 4.04 -18.47
N GLN A 6 -28.80 4.74 -19.30
CA GLN A 6 -27.55 5.35 -18.86
C GLN A 6 -27.61 6.88 -18.65
N LYS A 7 -28.81 7.48 -18.72
CA LYS A 7 -28.97 8.97 -18.72
C LYS A 7 -29.51 9.57 -17.42
N THR A 8 -29.76 8.79 -16.38
CA THR A 8 -30.42 9.26 -15.15
C THR A 8 -29.55 9.29 -13.90
N ILE A 9 -28.25 8.92 -13.98
CA ILE A 9 -27.34 8.90 -12.81
C ILE A 9 -26.35 10.09 -12.81
N LEU A 10 -26.47 11.05 -13.74
CA LEU A 10 -25.57 12.21 -13.84
C LEU A 10 -26.09 13.51 -13.17
N LEU A 11 -27.10 13.43 -12.30
CA LEU A 11 -27.74 14.63 -11.70
C LEU A 11 -27.72 14.70 -10.17
N ALA A 12 -27.04 13.78 -9.47
CA ALA A 12 -27.03 13.75 -8.00
C ALA A 12 -25.74 14.28 -7.33
N LEU A 13 -24.70 14.65 -8.08
CA LEU A 13 -23.37 15.01 -7.53
C LEU A 13 -23.05 16.53 -7.52
N ALA A 14 -24.06 17.39 -7.62
CA ALA A 14 -23.86 18.85 -7.76
C ALA A 14 -24.35 19.69 -6.55
N ALA A 15 -24.79 19.07 -5.45
CA ALA A 15 -25.46 19.77 -4.35
C ALA A 15 -24.64 19.95 -3.06
N LEU A 16 -23.39 19.47 -3.00
CA LEU A 16 -22.61 19.41 -1.75
C LEU A 16 -21.35 20.32 -1.73
N LEU A 17 -21.33 21.38 -2.54
CA LEU A 17 -20.20 22.31 -2.65
C LEU A 17 -20.51 23.75 -2.17
N ALA A 18 -21.55 23.95 -1.36
CA ALA A 18 -22.07 25.30 -1.05
C ALA A 18 -22.02 25.73 0.43
N LEU A 19 -21.23 25.07 1.30
CA LEU A 19 -21.23 25.37 2.75
C LEU A 19 -19.86 25.71 3.37
N LEU A 20 -18.90 26.25 2.61
CA LEU A 20 -17.59 26.70 3.16
C LEU A 20 -17.22 28.14 2.78
N ILE A 21 -18.19 29.07 2.72
CA ILE A 21 -17.87 30.50 2.65
C ILE A 21 -18.67 31.25 3.71
N ALA A 22 -18.33 31.01 4.97
CA ALA A 22 -18.74 31.85 6.07
C ALA A 22 -17.51 32.58 6.64
N GLY A 23 -17.39 33.87 6.28
CA GLY A 23 -16.88 34.89 7.20
C GLY A 23 -15.42 35.33 7.08
N CYS A 24 -15.17 36.38 6.28
CA CYS A 24 -14.55 37.64 6.71
C CYS A 24 -14.59 38.57 5.47
N GLY A 25 -15.46 39.57 5.39
CA GLY A 25 -15.49 40.70 6.31
C GLY A 25 -14.67 41.84 5.71
N GLY A 26 -15.16 42.45 4.64
CA GLY A 26 -14.59 43.67 4.07
C GLY A 26 -14.81 44.87 5.00
N GLY A 27 -13.75 45.61 5.29
CA GLY A 27 -13.79 46.86 6.04
C GLY A 27 -12.44 47.59 6.04
N ASP A 28 -12.42 48.72 5.31
CA ASP A 28 -11.58 49.92 5.43
C ASP A 28 -10.29 49.96 6.28
N GLU A 29 -9.20 50.28 5.57
CA GLU A 29 -8.12 51.25 5.88
C GLU A 29 -7.40 51.22 7.24
N THR A 30 -6.22 50.59 7.25
CA THR A 30 -4.95 51.17 7.75
C THR A 30 -3.79 50.28 7.29
N GLU A 31 -2.82 50.81 6.56
CA GLU A 31 -1.56 50.11 6.22
C GLU A 31 -0.75 49.86 7.51
N SER A 32 -1.11 48.81 8.24
CA SER A 32 -0.20 48.09 9.12
C SER A 32 0.30 46.90 8.34
N THR A 33 1.57 46.94 7.92
CA THR A 33 2.31 45.77 7.43
C THR A 33 2.46 44.78 8.58
N THR A 34 1.40 44.04 8.88
CA THR A 34 1.50 42.82 9.69
C THR A 34 2.00 41.74 8.74
N THR A 35 3.29 41.41 8.84
CA THR A 35 3.80 40.14 8.31
C THR A 35 2.90 39.03 8.86
N PRO A 36 2.26 38.21 8.00
CA PRO A 36 1.51 37.06 8.50
C PRO A 36 2.51 36.18 9.25
N THR A 37 2.32 36.04 10.55
CA THR A 37 2.91 34.93 11.29
C THR A 37 2.27 33.70 10.69
N VAL A 38 3.05 32.94 9.91
CA VAL A 38 2.67 31.59 9.52
C VAL A 38 2.68 30.80 10.82
N GLU A 39 1.49 30.54 11.37
CA GLU A 39 1.32 29.60 12.47
C GLU A 39 1.66 28.22 11.90
N GLU A 40 2.73 27.63 12.41
CA GLU A 40 3.09 26.25 12.11
C GLU A 40 1.92 25.38 12.60
N PRO A 41 1.43 24.41 11.80
CA PRO A 41 0.37 23.53 12.24
C PRO A 41 0.81 22.85 13.54
N ALA A 42 -0.06 22.89 14.55
CA ALA A 42 0.23 22.23 15.82
C ALA A 42 0.35 20.73 15.57
N ALA A 43 1.42 20.12 16.09
CA ALA A 43 1.59 18.67 16.06
C ALA A 43 0.41 17.98 16.78
N LEU A 44 -0.03 16.85 16.23
CA LEU A 44 -1.15 16.08 16.74
C LEU A 44 -0.77 15.37 18.05
N THR A 45 -1.74 15.19 18.94
CA THR A 45 -1.57 14.23 20.05
C THR A 45 -1.54 12.79 19.51
N LYS A 46 -1.04 11.84 20.31
CA LYS A 46 -1.01 10.42 19.90
C LYS A 46 -2.40 9.89 19.51
N ASP A 47 -3.43 10.20 20.31
CA ASP A 47 -4.80 9.75 20.06
C ASP A 47 -5.39 10.36 18.77
N GLU A 48 -5.11 11.64 18.50
CA GLU A 48 -5.55 12.32 17.28
C GLU A 48 -4.84 11.78 16.03
N LEU A 49 -3.56 11.45 16.16
CA LEU A 49 -2.78 10.80 15.10
C LEU A 49 -3.35 9.41 14.79
N ILE A 50 -3.57 8.58 15.81
CA ILE A 50 -4.16 7.24 15.67
C ILE A 50 -5.52 7.32 14.99
N THR A 51 -6.41 8.17 15.50
CA THR A 51 -7.76 8.36 14.95
C THR A 51 -7.75 8.75 13.47
N GLN A 52 -6.85 9.66 13.08
CA GLN A 52 -6.76 10.12 11.69
C GLN A 52 -6.09 9.09 10.78
N GLY A 53 -5.03 8.41 11.25
CA GLY A 53 -4.36 7.37 10.49
C GLY A 53 -5.27 6.16 10.25
N ASP A 54 -6.02 5.73 11.27
CA ASP A 54 -7.00 4.66 11.12
C ASP A 54 -8.10 5.00 10.12
N ALA A 55 -8.59 6.24 10.12
CA ALA A 55 -9.56 6.68 9.12
C ALA A 55 -9.00 6.60 7.68
N ILE A 56 -7.70 6.92 7.49
CA ILE A 56 -7.02 6.80 6.19
C ILE A 56 -6.89 5.34 5.79
N CYS A 57 -6.43 4.48 6.70
CA CYS A 57 -6.25 3.05 6.44
C CYS A 57 -7.59 2.34 6.18
N ALA A 58 -8.64 2.66 6.92
CA ALA A 58 -9.98 2.11 6.71
C ALA A 58 -10.53 2.44 5.30
N GLU A 59 -10.33 3.67 4.83
CA GLU A 59 -10.73 4.08 3.47
C GLU A 59 -10.00 3.25 2.41
N VAL A 60 -8.69 3.07 2.57
CA VAL A 60 -7.84 2.33 1.64
C VAL A 60 -8.15 0.84 1.66
N ASN A 61 -8.31 0.24 2.86
CA ASN A 61 -8.71 -1.15 3.02
C ASN A 61 -10.07 -1.45 2.37
N ALA A 62 -11.02 -0.53 2.49
CA ALA A 62 -12.31 -0.64 1.80
C ALA A 62 -12.16 -0.53 0.28
N ALA A 63 -11.31 0.37 -0.22
CA ALA A 63 -11.04 0.54 -1.64
C ALA A 63 -10.35 -0.70 -2.25
N VAL A 64 -9.32 -1.23 -1.58
CA VAL A 64 -8.62 -2.47 -1.97
C VAL A 64 -9.60 -3.65 -1.95
N GLY A 65 -10.40 -3.80 -0.89
CA GLY A 65 -11.41 -4.85 -0.80
C GLY A 65 -12.48 -4.76 -1.91
N ALA A 66 -12.82 -3.55 -2.37
CA ALA A 66 -13.73 -3.35 -3.49
C ALA A 66 -13.09 -3.73 -4.84
N LEU A 67 -11.79 -3.48 -5.03
CA LEU A 67 -11.05 -3.92 -6.22
C LEU A 67 -10.96 -5.44 -6.29
N THR A 68 -10.62 -6.09 -5.18
CA THR A 68 -10.51 -7.56 -5.13
C THR A 68 -11.85 -8.26 -5.26
N SER A 69 -12.94 -7.67 -4.75
CA SER A 69 -14.30 -8.23 -4.89
C SER A 69 -14.92 -8.03 -6.28
N SER A 70 -14.35 -7.15 -7.10
CA SER A 70 -14.88 -6.81 -8.43
C SER A 70 -14.34 -7.74 -9.53
N GLU A 71 -14.06 -9.01 -9.20
CA GLU A 71 -13.45 -10.09 -10.04
C GLU A 71 -14.08 -10.33 -11.43
N GLU A 72 -15.09 -9.55 -11.83
CA GLU A 72 -15.74 -9.62 -13.15
C GLU A 72 -15.12 -8.72 -14.24
N THR A 73 -14.01 -8.01 -13.96
CA THR A 73 -13.36 -7.19 -14.98
C THR A 73 -12.10 -7.89 -15.49
N GLU A 74 -12.05 -8.20 -16.79
CA GLU A 74 -10.86 -8.74 -17.49
C GLU A 74 -9.73 -7.71 -17.50
N GLU A 75 -9.19 -7.40 -16.33
CA GLU A 75 -8.10 -6.47 -16.14
C GLU A 75 -6.78 -7.23 -16.15
N SER A 76 -5.77 -6.67 -16.81
CA SER A 76 -4.44 -7.28 -16.80
C SER A 76 -3.86 -7.25 -15.39
N ALA A 77 -2.97 -8.19 -15.07
CA ALA A 77 -2.30 -8.23 -13.76
C ALA A 77 -1.58 -6.90 -13.45
N THR A 78 -0.98 -6.28 -14.48
CA THR A 78 -0.30 -4.98 -14.35
C THR A 78 -1.26 -3.84 -14.04
N GLU A 79 -2.43 -3.77 -14.69
CA GLU A 79 -3.44 -2.75 -14.40
C GLU A 79 -3.99 -2.88 -12.97
N GLY A 80 -4.23 -4.13 -12.52
CA GLY A 80 -4.66 -4.39 -11.15
C GLY A 80 -3.62 -3.95 -10.11
N SER A 81 -2.35 -4.31 -10.32
CA SER A 81 -1.24 -3.87 -9.48
C SER A 81 -1.08 -2.35 -9.45
N GLU A 82 -1.23 -1.67 -10.59
CA GLU A 82 -1.15 -0.21 -10.66
C GLU A 82 -2.22 0.46 -9.78
N LYS A 83 -3.46 -0.05 -9.79
CA LYS A 83 -4.54 0.51 -8.96
C LYS A 83 -4.31 0.32 -7.48
N VAL A 84 -3.88 -0.87 -7.08
CA VAL A 84 -3.56 -1.17 -5.68
C VAL A 84 -2.40 -0.31 -5.21
N ALA A 85 -1.33 -0.21 -6.00
CA ALA A 85 -0.17 0.62 -5.68
C ALA A 85 -0.51 2.11 -5.56
N ASN A 86 -1.41 2.62 -6.41
CA ASN A 86 -1.91 4.00 -6.29
C ASN A 86 -2.66 4.23 -4.96
N LEU A 87 -3.44 3.25 -4.49
CA LEU A 87 -4.15 3.37 -3.22
C LEU A 87 -3.18 3.40 -2.04
N TYR A 88 -2.19 2.51 -2.00
CA TYR A 88 -1.20 2.48 -0.93
C TYR A 88 -0.24 3.67 -0.97
N THR A 89 0.21 4.11 -2.15
CA THR A 89 1.04 5.33 -2.26
C THR A 89 0.29 6.53 -1.71
N GLY A 90 -1.00 6.70 -2.07
CA GLY A 90 -1.83 7.78 -1.54
C GLY A 90 -2.20 7.61 -0.06
N MET A 91 -2.16 6.39 0.48
CA MET A 91 -2.26 6.13 1.91
C MET A 91 -1.03 6.67 2.64
N VAL A 92 0.15 6.26 2.17
CA VAL A 92 1.45 6.63 2.75
C VAL A 92 1.65 8.14 2.75
N GLU A 93 1.38 8.82 1.63
CA GLU A 93 1.45 10.28 1.53
C GLU A 93 0.54 10.95 2.58
N ARG A 94 -0.71 10.49 2.72
CA ARG A 94 -1.64 11.05 3.70
C ARG A 94 -1.24 10.77 5.13
N LEU A 95 -0.65 9.60 5.43
CA LEU A 95 -0.14 9.26 6.75
C LEU A 95 1.08 10.13 7.10
N GLN A 96 1.99 10.34 6.16
CA GLN A 96 3.15 11.22 6.33
C GLN A 96 2.73 12.69 6.51
N ASP A 97 1.68 13.13 5.82
CA ASP A 97 1.12 14.48 5.96
C ASP A 97 0.52 14.75 7.35
N LEU A 98 0.20 13.71 8.14
CA LEU A 98 -0.22 13.90 9.54
C LEU A 98 0.92 14.38 10.44
N GLY A 99 2.17 14.13 10.02
CA GLY A 99 3.39 14.48 10.76
C GLY A 99 3.64 13.61 12.00
N GLU A 100 4.69 13.97 12.74
CA GLU A 100 5.04 13.30 13.99
C GLU A 100 4.09 13.71 15.14
N PRO A 101 3.80 12.81 16.09
CA PRO A 101 3.06 13.15 17.28
C PRO A 101 3.84 14.15 18.15
N ALA A 102 3.11 15.00 18.87
CA ALA A 102 3.69 15.89 19.88
C ALA A 102 4.31 15.12 21.06
N GLU A 103 3.86 13.90 21.28
CA GLU A 103 4.21 13.01 22.38
C GLU A 103 4.94 11.78 21.84
N ASP A 104 6.01 11.35 22.51
CA ASP A 104 6.72 10.09 22.26
C ASP A 104 7.14 9.81 20.78
N PRO A 105 7.82 10.76 20.09
CA PRO A 105 8.21 10.59 18.68
C PRO A 105 9.14 9.39 18.45
N THR A 106 9.88 8.96 19.48
CA THR A 106 10.73 7.77 19.39
C THR A 106 9.95 6.46 19.28
N GLU A 107 8.73 6.40 19.83
CA GLU A 107 7.85 5.23 19.66
C GLU A 107 7.24 5.20 18.24
N TYR A 108 7.04 6.37 17.64
CA TYR A 108 6.47 6.53 16.30
C TYR A 108 7.48 6.26 15.17
N ALA A 109 8.77 6.45 15.42
CA ALA A 109 9.81 6.34 14.39
C ALA A 109 9.84 4.99 13.65
N ALA A 110 9.55 3.87 14.33
CA ALA A 110 9.50 2.56 13.69
C ALA A 110 8.31 2.42 12.72
N PHE A 111 7.16 3.00 13.07
CA PHE A 111 6.00 3.07 12.18
C PHE A 111 6.28 3.99 10.99
N GLU A 112 6.93 5.14 11.20
CA GLU A 112 7.31 6.04 10.12
C GLU A 112 8.28 5.39 9.13
N GLU A 113 9.29 4.65 9.63
CA GLU A 113 10.24 3.90 8.81
C GLU A 113 9.53 2.84 7.94
N ALA A 114 8.65 2.03 8.55
CA ALA A 114 7.87 1.03 7.81
C ALA A 114 6.91 1.67 6.79
N THR A 115 6.31 2.82 7.14
CA THR A 115 5.44 3.60 6.24
C THR A 115 6.22 4.13 5.03
N ALA A 116 7.42 4.65 5.25
CA ALA A 116 8.30 5.14 4.18
C ALA A 116 8.80 4.01 3.27
N GLU A 117 9.18 2.86 3.84
CA GLU A 117 9.58 1.67 3.09
C GLU A 117 8.45 1.14 2.21
N LEU A 118 7.24 0.98 2.78
CA LEU A 118 6.05 0.59 2.02
C LEU A 118 5.78 1.57 0.88
N GLY A 119 5.82 2.87 1.14
CA GLY A 119 5.62 3.89 0.10
C GLY A 119 6.64 3.82 -1.04
N GLN A 120 7.90 3.54 -0.72
CA GLN A 120 8.94 3.37 -1.74
C GLN A 120 8.67 2.14 -2.62
N ILE A 121 8.35 1.00 -2.01
CA ILE A 121 8.11 -0.25 -2.74
C ILE A 121 6.86 -0.14 -3.61
N GLU A 122 5.79 0.47 -3.09
CA GLU A 122 4.55 0.70 -3.85
C GLU A 122 4.76 1.67 -5.01
N ALA A 123 5.58 2.71 -4.84
CA ALA A 123 5.96 3.60 -5.94
C ALA A 123 6.77 2.85 -7.04
N ASP A 124 7.68 1.96 -6.66
CA ASP A 124 8.43 1.13 -7.60
C ASP A 124 7.52 0.12 -8.31
N LEU A 125 6.59 -0.51 -7.59
CA LEU A 125 5.57 -1.42 -8.13
C LEU A 125 4.69 -0.71 -9.16
N LYS A 126 4.22 0.50 -8.83
CA LYS A 126 3.46 1.35 -9.75
C LYS A 126 4.26 1.65 -11.01
N LEU A 127 5.52 2.07 -10.89
CA LEU A 127 6.36 2.36 -12.06
C LEU A 127 6.60 1.13 -12.93
N ALA A 128 6.71 -0.07 -12.33
CA ALA A 128 6.81 -1.32 -13.08
C ALA A 128 5.51 -1.64 -13.82
N ALA A 129 4.36 -1.46 -13.15
CA ALA A 129 3.04 -1.66 -13.73
C ALA A 129 2.76 -0.70 -14.91
N GLU A 130 3.07 0.60 -14.77
CA GLU A 130 2.95 1.61 -15.83
C GLU A 130 3.81 1.28 -17.07
N ARG A 131 4.91 0.53 -16.88
CA ARG A 131 5.81 0.07 -17.95
C ARG A 131 5.42 -1.29 -18.53
N GLU A 132 4.35 -1.90 -18.01
CA GLU A 132 3.94 -3.26 -18.34
C GLU A 132 5.07 -4.30 -18.10
N ASP A 133 5.97 -4.03 -17.14
CA ASP A 133 7.09 -4.92 -16.80
C ASP A 133 6.61 -6.01 -15.82
N VAL A 134 5.98 -7.05 -16.38
CA VAL A 134 5.36 -8.13 -15.60
C VAL A 134 6.34 -8.81 -14.63
N ALA A 135 7.61 -8.98 -15.03
CA ALA A 135 8.60 -9.63 -14.18
C ALA A 135 8.92 -8.77 -12.95
N THR A 136 9.11 -7.46 -13.14
CA THR A 136 9.32 -6.55 -12.01
C THR A 136 8.06 -6.34 -11.18
N VAL A 137 6.86 -6.38 -11.78
CA VAL A 137 5.60 -6.33 -11.02
C VAL A 137 5.46 -7.53 -10.09
N GLU A 138 5.84 -8.73 -10.53
CA GLU A 138 5.80 -9.93 -9.68
C GLU A 138 6.81 -9.84 -8.53
N GLU A 139 8.04 -9.42 -8.82
CA GLU A 139 9.08 -9.19 -7.81
C GLU A 139 8.65 -8.14 -6.77
N LYS A 140 8.24 -6.96 -7.24
CA LYS A 140 7.83 -5.85 -6.37
C LYS A 140 6.53 -6.12 -5.65
N GLY A 141 5.63 -6.92 -6.21
CA GLY A 141 4.42 -7.36 -5.52
C GLY A 141 4.73 -8.21 -4.29
N GLN A 142 5.76 -9.06 -4.34
CA GLN A 142 6.21 -9.84 -3.18
C GLN A 142 6.87 -8.96 -2.12
N GLU A 143 7.71 -8.01 -2.55
CA GLU A 143 8.30 -7.01 -1.64
C GLU A 143 7.22 -6.15 -0.98
N ALA A 144 6.21 -5.72 -1.74
CA ALA A 144 5.10 -4.91 -1.23
C ALA A 144 4.29 -5.68 -0.18
N ALA A 145 4.01 -6.97 -0.41
CA ALA A 145 3.33 -7.81 0.56
C ALA A 145 4.11 -7.92 1.88
N ALA A 146 5.43 -8.15 1.81
CA ALA A 146 6.27 -8.22 3.01
C ALA A 146 6.36 -6.87 3.75
N ALA A 147 6.47 -5.76 3.00
CA ALA A 147 6.48 -4.42 3.58
C ALA A 147 5.14 -4.05 4.22
N LEU A 148 4.03 -4.51 3.64
CA LEU A 148 2.69 -4.31 4.22
C LEU A 148 2.53 -5.08 5.54
N GLU A 149 3.02 -6.32 5.63
CA GLU A 149 3.03 -7.09 6.89
C GLU A 149 3.83 -6.36 7.98
N GLU A 150 5.01 -5.83 7.64
CA GLU A 150 5.83 -5.05 8.58
C GLU A 150 5.13 -3.75 8.98
N PHE A 151 4.57 -3.01 8.02
CA PHE A 151 3.75 -1.82 8.29
C PHE A 151 2.60 -2.12 9.26
N GLN A 152 1.84 -3.20 9.02
CA GLN A 152 0.72 -3.61 9.88
C GLN A 152 1.20 -3.99 11.29
N SER A 153 2.35 -4.66 11.40
CA SER A 153 2.98 -5.02 12.67
C SER A 153 3.40 -3.79 13.48
N GLN A 154 4.03 -2.81 12.84
CA GLN A 154 4.40 -1.55 13.49
C GLN A 154 3.18 -0.70 13.82
N ALA A 155 2.17 -0.69 12.95
CA ALA A 155 0.89 -0.05 13.19
C ALA A 155 0.21 -0.60 14.46
N ALA A 156 0.14 -1.92 14.59
CA ALA A 156 -0.41 -2.59 15.78
C ALA A 156 0.38 -2.26 17.04
N THR A 157 1.71 -2.24 16.95
CA THR A 157 2.61 -1.92 18.07
C THR A 157 2.39 -0.49 18.56
N TYR A 158 2.18 0.45 17.64
CA TYR A 158 1.95 1.85 17.98
C TYR A 158 0.53 2.12 18.50
N GLY A 159 -0.46 1.34 18.02
CA GLY A 159 -1.85 1.38 18.47
C GLY A 159 -2.89 1.69 17.39
N PHE A 160 -2.52 1.66 16.11
CA PHE A 160 -3.46 1.80 14.99
C PHE A 160 -4.27 0.51 14.81
N GLU A 161 -5.59 0.61 14.81
CA GLU A 161 -6.50 -0.54 14.68
C GLU A 161 -6.77 -0.90 13.22
N ASP A 162 -7.05 0.09 12.37
CA ASP A 162 -7.40 -0.13 10.96
C ASP A 162 -6.15 -0.28 10.08
N CYS A 163 -5.04 0.41 10.43
CA CYS A 163 -3.78 0.23 9.70
C CYS A 163 -3.11 -1.12 9.96
N SER A 164 -3.44 -1.80 11.07
CA SER A 164 -2.96 -3.16 11.35
C SER A 164 -3.89 -4.26 10.84
N ALA A 165 -5.06 -3.90 10.31
CA ALA A 165 -6.02 -4.86 9.79
C ALA A 165 -5.67 -5.30 8.35
N GLU A 166 -6.00 -6.55 8.03
CA GLU A 166 -5.88 -7.04 6.67
C GLU A 166 -6.93 -6.38 5.75
N PRO A 167 -6.54 -6.00 4.51
CA PRO A 167 -7.45 -5.39 3.55
C PRO A 167 -8.69 -6.25 3.29
N GLY A 168 -9.87 -5.65 3.25
CA GLY A 168 -11.13 -6.38 3.02
C GLY A 168 -11.72 -7.05 4.27
N THR A 169 -11.02 -7.07 5.39
CA THR A 169 -11.63 -7.37 6.69
C THR A 169 -12.31 -6.09 7.21
N LEU A 170 -13.59 -5.92 6.93
CA LEU A 170 -14.35 -4.81 7.50
C LEU A 170 -14.50 -5.04 9.01
N THR A 171 -13.65 -4.42 9.82
CA THR A 171 -13.96 -4.22 11.24
C THR A 171 -15.20 -3.32 11.29
N PRO A 172 -16.32 -3.76 11.86
CA PRO A 172 -17.51 -2.93 11.92
C PRO A 172 -17.22 -1.67 12.73
N ALA A 173 -17.15 -0.53 12.04
CA ALA A 173 -16.99 0.79 12.66
C ALA A 173 -18.07 1.00 13.73
N GLY A 174 -17.68 1.02 15.00
CA GLY A 174 -18.57 1.34 16.12
C GLY A 174 -18.71 0.31 17.23
N GLY A 175 -17.73 -0.56 17.47
CA GLY A 175 -17.64 -1.41 18.66
C GLY A 175 -16.90 -0.75 19.82
N GLY A 176 -17.33 0.45 20.25
CA GLY A 176 -16.87 1.02 21.52
C GLY A 176 -17.38 0.16 22.68
N GLU A 177 -16.68 -0.94 22.97
CA GLU A 177 -16.91 -1.73 24.17
C GLU A 177 -16.11 -1.07 25.29
N ALA A 178 -16.81 -0.23 26.05
CA ALA A 178 -16.30 0.35 27.28
C ALA A 178 -15.71 -0.75 28.17
N THR A 179 -14.46 -0.58 28.58
CA THR A 179 -13.85 -1.29 29.69
C THR A 179 -14.76 -1.20 30.92
N PRO A 180 -15.30 -2.32 31.47
CA PRO A 180 -15.64 -2.36 32.88
C PRO A 180 -14.38 -2.81 33.62
N GLY A 181 -13.81 -1.88 34.37
CA GLY A 181 -12.71 -2.18 35.27
C GLY A 181 -13.08 -3.27 36.27
N GLY A 182 -12.06 -4.06 36.61
CA GLY A 182 -11.82 -4.58 37.95
C GLY A 182 -12.93 -5.42 38.58
N GLU A 183 -12.79 -6.74 38.46
CA GLU A 183 -12.99 -7.59 39.63
C GLU A 183 -12.09 -8.81 39.58
N GLU A 184 -11.49 -9.02 40.73
CA GLU A 184 -10.49 -10.01 41.12
C GLU A 184 -11.16 -11.40 41.05
N PHE A 185 -10.61 -12.32 40.25
CA PHE A 185 -10.99 -13.73 40.35
C PHE A 185 -9.75 -14.56 40.66
N GLU A 186 -9.53 -14.77 41.97
CA GLU A 186 -8.73 -15.87 42.48
C GLU A 186 -9.38 -17.21 42.14
N GLY A 187 -8.56 -18.19 41.76
CA GLY A 187 -8.81 -19.59 42.04
C GLY A 187 -9.47 -20.40 40.92
N GLY A 188 -8.65 -21.22 40.27
CA GLY A 188 -9.11 -22.23 39.33
C GLY A 188 -7.96 -23.07 38.80
N GLU A 189 -7.20 -23.70 39.71
CA GLU A 189 -6.44 -24.90 39.36
C GLU A 189 -7.43 -25.93 38.81
N GLU A 190 -7.28 -26.38 37.56
CA GLU A 190 -7.49 -27.78 37.21
C GLU A 190 -6.59 -28.18 36.04
N GLU A 191 -5.91 -29.28 36.28
CA GLU A 191 -4.98 -29.95 35.40
C GLU A 191 -5.70 -30.52 34.18
N GLY A 192 -5.03 -30.49 33.03
CA GLY A 192 -5.58 -31.10 31.82
C GLY A 192 -4.71 -30.87 30.61
N GLY A 193 -3.42 -31.23 30.73
CA GLY A 193 -2.57 -31.36 29.56
C GLY A 193 -3.16 -32.37 28.60
N VAL A 194 -3.50 -31.91 27.40
CA VAL A 194 -3.58 -32.75 26.22
C VAL A 194 -2.69 -32.05 25.19
N GLU A 195 -1.43 -32.48 25.15
CA GLU A 195 -0.56 -32.24 24.01
C GLU A 195 -1.20 -32.98 22.83
N VAL A 196 -1.82 -32.22 21.91
CA VAL A 196 -2.20 -32.74 20.61
C VAL A 196 -0.98 -32.53 19.73
N GLU A 197 -0.13 -33.55 19.64
CA GLU A 197 0.85 -33.66 18.57
C GLU A 197 0.10 -33.63 17.23
N PRO A 198 0.44 -32.73 16.29
CA PRO A 198 -0.11 -32.81 14.95
C PRO A 198 0.44 -34.06 14.27
N GLU A 199 -0.43 -35.04 14.01
CA GLU A 199 -0.13 -36.16 13.14
C GLU A 199 0.14 -35.62 11.73
N PHE A 200 1.42 -35.53 11.39
CA PHE A 200 1.91 -35.24 10.05
C PHE A 200 1.59 -36.46 9.18
N GLU A 201 0.51 -36.37 8.40
CA GLU A 201 0.19 -37.37 7.38
C GLU A 201 1.14 -37.15 6.19
N GLU A 202 2.23 -37.93 6.19
CA GLU A 202 3.25 -37.95 5.14
C GLU A 202 2.61 -38.37 3.81
N ALA A 203 2.48 -37.42 2.89
CA ALA A 203 2.02 -37.68 1.53
C ALA A 203 2.98 -38.67 0.85
N ALA A 204 2.43 -39.80 0.39
CA ALA A 204 3.16 -40.83 -0.33
C ALA A 204 3.85 -40.25 -1.59
N PRO A 205 5.06 -40.73 -1.94
CA PRO A 205 5.76 -40.28 -3.15
C PRO A 205 4.99 -40.70 -4.41
N GLU A 206 4.67 -39.72 -5.26
CA GLU A 206 4.14 -39.96 -6.60
C GLU A 206 5.17 -40.70 -7.46
N GLU A 207 4.72 -41.73 -8.17
CA GLU A 207 5.55 -42.58 -9.02
C GLU A 207 6.17 -41.78 -10.18
N GLU A 208 7.49 -41.93 -10.29
CA GLU A 208 8.34 -41.51 -11.40
C GLU A 208 7.93 -42.28 -12.69
N ILE A 209 7.20 -41.62 -13.57
CA ILE A 209 6.95 -42.13 -14.93
C ILE A 209 8.15 -41.77 -15.80
N VAL A 210 9.03 -42.75 -16.00
CA VAL A 210 10.16 -42.71 -16.94
C VAL A 210 9.62 -42.83 -18.38
N PRO A 211 9.82 -41.86 -19.28
CA PRO A 211 9.63 -42.09 -20.71
C PRO A 211 10.84 -42.85 -21.26
N GLU A 212 10.57 -44.02 -21.82
CA GLU A 212 11.54 -44.89 -22.48
C GLU A 212 12.27 -44.17 -23.63
N GLU A 213 13.58 -44.40 -23.66
CA GLU A 213 14.53 -44.08 -24.70
C GLU A 213 14.24 -44.89 -25.99
N GLU A 214 14.00 -44.25 -27.14
CA GLU A 214 14.19 -44.88 -28.44
C GLU A 214 14.84 -43.92 -29.47
N VAL A 215 16.14 -44.15 -29.64
CA VAL A 215 16.96 -44.17 -30.87
C VAL A 215 16.84 -43.08 -31.94
N ALA A 216 17.96 -42.37 -32.11
CA ALA A 216 18.36 -41.65 -33.32
C ALA A 216 18.47 -42.56 -34.56
N PRO A 217 18.43 -41.98 -35.78
CA PRO A 217 19.69 -41.93 -36.51
C PRO A 217 20.04 -40.56 -37.10
N GLU A 218 21.35 -40.33 -37.15
CA GLU A 218 22.06 -39.22 -37.77
C GLU A 218 21.67 -38.98 -39.24
N THR A 219 21.70 -37.71 -39.68
CA THR A 219 22.44 -37.31 -40.90
C THR A 219 22.50 -35.78 -41.03
N GLY A 220 23.73 -35.25 -41.10
CA GLY A 220 24.17 -34.32 -42.13
C GLY A 220 23.67 -32.87 -42.10
N GLY A 221 24.52 -31.95 -41.66
CA GLY A 221 24.32 -30.52 -41.86
C GLY A 221 25.59 -29.71 -41.62
N ALA A 222 26.59 -29.88 -42.47
CA ALA A 222 27.78 -29.04 -42.49
C ALA A 222 27.48 -27.66 -43.10
N GLY A 223 27.99 -26.60 -42.49
CA GLY A 223 28.31 -25.35 -43.18
C GLY A 223 27.94 -24.07 -42.44
N GLY A 224 28.94 -23.24 -42.16
CA GLY A 224 28.74 -21.80 -41.89
C GLY A 224 29.49 -21.28 -40.67
N SER A 225 30.76 -20.94 -40.86
CA SER A 225 31.57 -20.14 -39.94
C SER A 225 31.33 -18.63 -40.21
N PRO A 226 32.01 -17.68 -39.54
CA PRO A 226 31.45 -16.76 -38.55
C PRO A 226 31.35 -15.31 -39.07
N GLU A 227 30.51 -14.46 -38.46
CA GLU A 227 30.72 -13.01 -38.55
C GLU A 227 30.26 -12.31 -37.28
N ALA A 228 31.24 -11.80 -36.54
CA ALA A 228 31.07 -10.86 -35.45
C ALA A 228 31.11 -9.43 -36.03
N PRO A 229 30.20 -8.54 -35.65
CA PRO A 229 30.45 -7.11 -35.73
C PRO A 229 31.13 -6.59 -34.45
N ALA A 230 32.12 -5.73 -34.66
CA ALA A 230 32.98 -5.10 -33.67
C ALA A 230 32.23 -4.14 -32.72
N PRO A 231 32.81 -3.82 -31.54
CA PRO A 231 32.33 -2.72 -30.70
C PRO A 231 32.71 -1.36 -31.33
N GLU A 232 31.76 -0.43 -31.35
CA GLU A 232 31.99 0.99 -31.62
C GLU A 232 32.50 1.69 -30.34
N PRO A 233 33.59 2.47 -30.41
CA PRO A 233 33.91 3.46 -29.39
C PRO A 233 33.96 4.86 -30.01
N GLU A 234 32.98 5.71 -29.73
CA GLU A 234 33.02 7.14 -30.04
C GLU A 234 32.43 7.90 -28.82
N SER A 235 33.26 8.61 -28.06
CA SER A 235 33.37 10.08 -28.10
C SER A 235 32.13 10.77 -27.47
N GLY A 236 32.21 11.37 -26.29
CA GLY A 236 32.99 12.58 -26.02
C GLY A 236 32.09 13.83 -26.15
N GLY A 237 31.72 14.44 -25.02
CA GLY A 237 31.02 15.74 -24.94
C GLY A 237 30.93 16.13 -23.45
N GLU A 238 31.84 16.92 -22.90
CA GLU A 238 32.05 18.37 -23.04
C GLU A 238 31.05 19.21 -22.22
N SER A 239 31.50 19.55 -21.00
CA SER A 239 31.35 20.78 -20.21
C SER A 239 30.21 21.78 -20.47
N GLY A 240 29.58 22.21 -19.36
CA GLY A 240 28.96 23.54 -19.19
C GLY A 240 27.61 23.46 -18.46
N GLY A 241 27.32 24.14 -17.37
CA GLY A 241 28.00 25.27 -16.76
C GLY A 241 27.46 25.62 -15.37
N VAL A 242 28.20 26.54 -14.77
CA VAL A 242 28.00 27.16 -13.46
C VAL A 242 27.01 28.31 -13.60
N GLY A 243 26.16 28.53 -12.59
CA GLY A 243 25.55 29.85 -12.37
C GLY A 243 24.58 29.92 -11.19
N PRO A 244 24.97 30.54 -10.05
CA PRO A 244 24.03 31.10 -9.10
C PRO A 244 23.64 32.51 -9.53
N GLY A 245 22.34 32.81 -9.46
CA GLY A 245 21.77 34.16 -9.46
C GLY A 245 21.03 34.37 -8.16
#